data_AF-A0A1V2IGB1-F1
#
_entry.id   AF-A0A1V2IGB1-F1
#
_cell.length_a   1.000
_cell.length_b   1.000
_cell.length_c   1.000
_cell.angle_alpha   90.00
_cell.angle_beta   90.00
_cell.angle_gamma   90.00
#
_symmetry.space_group_name_H-M   'P 1'
#
loop_
_entity.id
_entity.type
_entity.pdbx_description
1 polymer ?
#
loop_
_entity_poly.entity_id
_entity_poly.type
_entity_poly.pdbx_seq_one_letter_code
_entity_poly.pdbx_strand_id
1 'polypeptide(L)'
;MPTRSGLPSKAARRVAALVGALLLAGVMAGCGGDGPKSNGLEKASADQVGDRTLDAFRHADNVRVVGRLASGSTETGGSTWDLRMAGTTTSGTFTSGSHKIDVVKSGADTFIRGDEGYYKEIGEVDAASLLAGRWVRLTPAQADKYRFLTVEGLALSLTEYLSSLSGPVTTTTFASRDAVLVKGTSGVTLYAATTGDPVPLRIDVVGGTNSRIEFSEYGSATTAAVPNDAVDLASFG
;
A
#
# COMPACT_ATOMS: atom_id res chain seq x y z
N MET A 1 -27.58 63.28 -73.14
CA MET A 1 -26.62 62.27 -73.65
C MET A 1 -25.26 62.62 -73.10
N PRO A 2 -24.48 61.66 -72.56
CA PRO A 2 -24.91 60.44 -71.86
C PRO A 2 -25.73 60.86 -70.58
N THR A 3 -25.79 60.22 -69.41
CA THR A 3 -25.41 58.87 -68.92
C THR A 3 -26.54 58.32 -68.02
N ARG A 4 -26.32 57.21 -67.31
CA ARG A 4 -27.26 56.47 -66.45
C ARG A 4 -26.51 55.57 -65.45
N SER A 5 -27.28 55.15 -64.43
CA SER A 5 -27.11 54.08 -63.44
C SER A 5 -26.70 54.58 -62.05
N GLY A 6 -27.50 54.52 -60.98
CA GLY A 6 -28.72 53.72 -60.75
C GLY A 6 -28.34 52.33 -60.20
N LEU A 7 -28.98 51.76 -59.17
CA LEU A 7 -30.13 52.15 -58.33
C LEU A 7 -29.89 51.63 -56.88
N PRO A 8 -30.77 51.87 -55.88
CA PRO A 8 -30.32 52.03 -54.48
C PRO A 8 -30.98 51.03 -53.51
N SER A 9 -30.95 51.41 -52.22
CA SER A 9 -32.06 51.24 -51.28
C SER A 9 -32.12 49.92 -50.49
N LYS A 10 -32.72 49.87 -49.28
CA LYS A 10 -33.45 50.92 -48.54
C LYS A 10 -33.51 50.56 -47.04
N ALA A 11 -33.68 51.61 -46.22
CA ALA A 11 -34.46 51.69 -44.97
C ALA A 11 -34.38 50.51 -43.95
N ALA A 12 -34.02 50.73 -42.68
CA ALA A 12 -34.75 51.55 -41.68
C ALA A 12 -36.21 51.05 -41.47
N ARG A 13 -36.79 51.01 -40.26
CA ARG A 13 -36.72 51.98 -39.15
C ARG A 13 -37.55 51.39 -37.97
N ARG A 14 -37.36 51.89 -36.72
CA ARG A 14 -38.41 51.98 -35.65
C ARG A 14 -38.86 50.60 -35.03
N VAL A 15 -39.47 50.49 -33.83
CA VAL A 15 -39.86 51.43 -32.75
C VAL A 15 -40.12 50.70 -31.41
N ALA A 16 -40.11 51.46 -30.30
CA ALA A 16 -40.75 51.25 -28.99
C ALA A 16 -40.42 50.03 -28.08
N ALA A 17 -40.41 50.39 -26.79
CA ALA A 17 -40.39 49.57 -25.59
C ALA A 17 -41.61 48.66 -25.39
N LEU A 18 -41.46 47.70 -24.46
CA LEU A 18 -42.54 47.16 -23.63
C LEU A 18 -41.98 46.62 -22.31
N VAL A 19 -42.77 46.77 -21.24
CA VAL A 19 -42.48 46.25 -19.88
C VAL A 19 -43.03 44.82 -19.77
N GLY A 20 -42.28 43.92 -19.11
CA GLY A 20 -42.72 42.55 -18.82
C GLY A 20 -42.02 42.01 -17.57
N ALA A 21 -42.77 41.35 -16.69
CA ALA A 21 -42.32 40.92 -15.36
C ALA A 21 -42.33 39.39 -15.20
N LEU A 22 -41.75 38.92 -14.09
CA LEU A 22 -41.62 37.52 -13.62
C LEU A 22 -40.75 36.57 -14.47
N LEU A 23 -39.75 35.95 -13.85
CA LEU A 23 -39.88 34.62 -13.23
C LEU A 23 -38.62 34.25 -12.43
N LEU A 24 -38.78 33.39 -11.42
CA LEU A 24 -37.68 32.96 -10.55
C LEU A 24 -36.77 31.98 -11.28
N ALA A 25 -35.51 32.36 -11.50
CA ALA A 25 -34.44 31.40 -11.75
C ALA A 25 -33.74 31.10 -10.42
N GLY A 26 -34.24 30.10 -9.70
CA GLY A 26 -33.55 29.56 -8.53
C GLY A 26 -32.22 28.96 -8.97
N VAL A 27 -31.12 29.63 -8.65
CA VAL A 27 -29.79 29.08 -8.86
C VAL A 27 -29.66 27.87 -7.96
N MET A 28 -29.76 26.66 -8.53
CA MET A 28 -29.27 25.47 -7.84
C MET A 28 -27.77 25.62 -7.69
N ALA A 29 -27.36 26.12 -6.53
CA ALA A 29 -26.03 25.93 -6.00
C ALA A 29 -25.86 24.43 -5.76
N GLY A 30 -25.55 23.70 -6.84
CA GLY A 30 -25.11 22.32 -6.77
C GLY A 30 -23.86 22.31 -5.91
N CYS A 31 -23.99 21.79 -4.68
CA CYS A 31 -22.89 21.58 -3.76
C CYS A 31 -22.04 20.41 -4.30
N GLY A 32 -21.32 20.68 -5.39
CA GLY A 32 -20.30 19.78 -5.93
C GLY A 32 -19.15 19.77 -4.95
N GLY A 33 -19.20 18.85 -3.99
CA GLY A 33 -18.17 18.75 -2.97
C GLY A 33 -16.81 18.47 -3.62
N ASP A 34 -15.84 19.33 -3.34
CA ASP A 34 -14.40 19.15 -3.63
C ASP A 34 -13.79 18.05 -2.72
N GLY A 35 -14.49 16.92 -2.59
CA GLY A 35 -13.96 15.72 -1.96
C GLY A 35 -12.93 15.04 -2.87
N PRO A 36 -12.01 14.24 -2.31
CA PRO A 36 -11.09 13.44 -3.11
C PRO A 36 -11.86 12.58 -4.12
N LYS A 37 -11.46 12.61 -5.38
CA LYS A 37 -12.12 11.85 -6.43
C LYS A 37 -11.99 10.35 -6.16
N SER A 38 -13.10 9.62 -6.23
CA SER A 38 -13.10 8.17 -6.18
C SER A 38 -12.28 7.58 -7.35
N ASN A 39 -11.57 6.49 -7.07
CA ASN A 39 -10.84 5.68 -8.04
C ASN A 39 -11.69 4.54 -8.65
N GLY A 40 -13.00 4.52 -8.36
CA GLY A 40 -13.98 3.58 -8.90
C GLY A 40 -13.89 2.16 -8.34
N LEU A 41 -13.10 1.91 -7.29
CA LEU A 41 -12.94 0.60 -6.67
C LEU A 41 -14.26 0.09 -6.06
N GLU A 42 -15.15 1.01 -5.64
CA GLU A 42 -16.48 0.69 -5.11
C GLU A 42 -17.48 0.09 -6.14
N LYS A 43 -17.12 0.07 -7.42
CA LYS A 43 -17.93 -0.50 -8.52
C LYS A 43 -17.29 -1.73 -9.17
N ALA A 44 -16.13 -2.16 -8.69
CA ALA A 44 -15.38 -3.29 -9.23
C ALA A 44 -15.94 -4.64 -8.75
N SER A 45 -15.59 -5.74 -9.41
CA SER A 45 -15.76 -7.10 -8.85
C SER A 45 -14.73 -7.38 -7.74
N ALA A 46 -14.95 -8.41 -6.93
CA ALA A 46 -14.02 -8.80 -5.87
C ALA A 46 -12.59 -9.05 -6.40
N ASP A 47 -12.48 -9.83 -7.48
CA ASP A 47 -11.23 -10.13 -8.19
C ASP A 47 -10.54 -8.84 -8.66
N GLN A 48 -11.29 -7.93 -9.29
CA GLN A 48 -10.78 -6.64 -9.75
C GLN A 48 -10.33 -5.74 -8.59
N VAL A 49 -10.94 -5.84 -7.41
CA VAL A 49 -10.42 -5.17 -6.21
C VAL A 49 -9.08 -5.79 -5.81
N GLY A 50 -8.99 -7.11 -5.73
CA GLY A 50 -7.75 -7.83 -5.40
C GLY A 50 -6.59 -7.46 -6.34
N ASP A 51 -6.78 -7.61 -7.65
CA ASP A 51 -5.78 -7.35 -8.67
C ASP A 51 -5.30 -5.89 -8.67
N ARG A 52 -6.23 -4.93 -8.70
CA ARG A 52 -5.89 -3.50 -8.70
C ARG A 52 -5.21 -3.07 -7.40
N THR A 53 -5.60 -3.66 -6.28
CA THR A 53 -4.98 -3.39 -4.98
C THR A 53 -3.55 -3.91 -4.94
N LEU A 54 -3.31 -5.12 -5.45
CA LEU A 54 -2.00 -5.72 -5.51
C LEU A 54 -1.06 -4.99 -6.47
N ASP A 55 -1.57 -4.57 -7.63
CA ASP A 55 -0.84 -3.78 -8.61
C ASP A 55 -0.47 -2.39 -8.07
N ALA A 56 -1.41 -1.70 -7.40
CA ALA A 56 -1.12 -0.43 -6.73
C ALA A 56 -0.10 -0.58 -5.59
N PHE A 57 -0.10 -1.71 -4.87
CA PHE A 57 0.93 -2.00 -3.87
C PHE A 57 2.31 -2.19 -4.50
N ARG A 58 2.42 -2.89 -5.64
CA ARG A 58 3.68 -3.06 -6.39
C ARG A 58 4.29 -1.73 -6.83
N HIS A 59 3.45 -0.79 -7.23
CA HIS A 59 3.85 0.53 -7.75
C HIS A 59 3.96 1.62 -6.67
N ALA A 60 3.77 1.30 -5.39
CA ALA A 60 3.91 2.26 -4.30
C ALA A 60 5.39 2.65 -4.08
N ASP A 61 5.71 3.94 -4.16
CA ASP A 61 7.07 4.48 -3.97
C ASP A 61 7.72 4.00 -2.66
N ASN A 62 6.95 4.08 -1.58
CA ASN A 62 7.31 3.59 -0.26
C ASN A 62 6.05 3.38 0.60
N VAL A 63 6.18 2.55 1.63
CA VAL A 63 5.07 2.14 2.52
C VAL A 63 5.61 1.63 3.85
N ARG A 64 4.87 1.84 4.93
CA ARG A 64 5.06 1.13 6.20
C ARG A 64 4.08 -0.04 6.31
N VAL A 65 4.63 -1.24 6.54
CA VAL A 65 3.90 -2.49 6.72
C VAL A 65 4.08 -2.98 8.14
N VAL A 66 2.99 -2.97 8.92
CA VAL A 66 2.92 -3.58 10.25
C VAL A 66 2.17 -4.90 10.12
N GLY A 67 2.64 -5.97 10.74
CA GLY A 67 1.93 -7.24 10.70
C GLY A 67 2.09 -8.09 11.95
N ARG A 68 1.15 -9.02 12.08
CA ARG A 68 1.13 -10.06 13.09
C ARG A 68 0.60 -11.33 12.44
N LEU A 69 1.26 -12.45 12.69
CA LEU A 69 0.72 -13.78 12.47
C LEU A 69 0.54 -14.42 13.84
N ALA A 70 -0.68 -14.87 14.14
CA ALA A 70 -0.88 -15.74 15.29
C ALA A 70 -0.22 -17.10 14.98
N SER A 71 0.55 -17.64 15.94
CA SER A 71 0.89 -19.06 15.86
C SER A 71 -0.34 -19.91 16.14
N GLY A 72 -0.42 -21.07 15.48
CA GLY A 72 -1.38 -22.12 15.81
C GLY A 72 -1.07 -22.84 17.14
N SER A 73 0.07 -22.55 17.77
CA SER A 73 0.45 -23.03 19.11
C SER A 73 0.83 -21.89 20.04
N THR A 74 0.66 -22.10 21.35
CA THR A 74 1.09 -21.16 22.39
C THR A 74 2.62 -21.14 22.59
N GLU A 75 3.34 -22.10 22.03
CA GLU A 75 4.76 -22.33 22.37
C GLU A 75 5.75 -21.62 21.45
N THR A 76 5.44 -21.47 20.16
CA THR A 76 6.35 -20.80 19.21
C THR A 76 6.20 -19.28 19.15
N GLY A 77 5.15 -18.74 19.79
CA GLY A 77 4.82 -17.32 19.76
C GLY A 77 4.30 -16.85 18.39
N GLY A 78 3.50 -15.78 18.38
CA GLY A 78 3.10 -15.16 17.12
C GLY A 78 4.22 -14.28 16.56
N SER A 79 4.52 -14.39 15.26
CA SER A 79 5.44 -13.48 14.58
C SER A 79 4.81 -12.09 14.48
N THR A 80 5.61 -11.04 14.69
CA THR A 80 5.23 -9.64 14.47
C THR A 80 6.30 -8.94 13.65
N TRP A 81 5.91 -7.91 12.90
CA TRP A 81 6.84 -7.05 12.18
C TRP A 81 6.33 -5.62 12.06
N ASP A 82 7.28 -4.70 11.96
CA ASP A 82 7.04 -3.29 11.62
C ASP A 82 8.17 -2.84 10.68
N LEU A 83 7.85 -2.74 9.40
CA LEU A 83 8.79 -2.58 8.28
C LEU A 83 8.46 -1.31 7.50
N ARG A 84 9.48 -0.62 7.01
CA ARG A 84 9.37 0.41 5.96
C ARG A 84 9.99 -0.18 4.71
N MET A 85 9.29 -0.08 3.59
CA MET A 85 9.64 -0.75 2.33
C MET A 85 9.59 0.29 1.20
N ALA A 86 10.58 0.23 0.30
CA ALA A 86 10.68 1.07 -0.89
C ALA A 86 11.37 0.25 -1.99
N GLY A 87 10.59 -0.30 -2.93
CA GLY A 87 11.07 -1.22 -3.95
C GLY A 87 11.83 -2.44 -3.39
N THR A 88 13.15 -2.46 -3.61
CA THR A 88 14.07 -3.53 -3.16
C THR A 88 14.76 -3.23 -1.82
N THR A 89 14.48 -2.08 -1.20
CA THR A 89 15.00 -1.69 0.11
C THR A 89 13.91 -1.86 1.17
N THR A 90 14.26 -2.49 2.28
CA THR A 90 13.37 -2.63 3.44
C THR A 90 14.16 -2.42 4.71
N SER A 91 13.59 -1.76 5.71
CA SER A 91 14.18 -1.68 7.04
C SER A 91 13.14 -1.72 8.13
N GLY A 92 13.47 -2.28 9.28
CA GLY A 92 12.57 -2.27 10.43
C GLY A 92 12.89 -3.40 11.37
N THR A 93 11.86 -3.98 11.98
CA THR A 93 12.02 -5.04 12.98
C THR A 93 11.01 -6.14 12.79
N PHE A 94 11.40 -7.39 13.03
CA PHE A 94 10.50 -8.54 13.09
C PHE A 94 10.85 -9.45 14.28
N THR A 95 9.97 -10.40 14.62
CA THR A 95 10.23 -11.41 15.66
C THR A 95 10.41 -12.81 15.08
N SER A 96 11.41 -13.54 15.60
CA SER A 96 11.63 -14.98 15.41
C SER A 96 11.60 -15.64 16.79
N GLY A 97 10.65 -16.53 17.03
CA GLY A 97 10.39 -17.05 18.37
C GLY A 97 10.19 -15.92 19.39
N SER A 98 10.99 -15.92 20.47
CA SER A 98 11.01 -14.87 21.49
C SER A 98 11.92 -13.67 21.15
N HIS A 99 12.69 -13.74 20.07
CA HIS A 99 13.72 -12.78 19.73
C HIS A 99 13.18 -11.65 18.86
N LYS A 100 13.71 -10.43 19.08
CA LYS A 100 13.51 -9.28 18.20
C LYS A 100 14.74 -9.09 17.33
N ILE A 101 14.52 -8.99 16.02
CA ILE A 101 15.57 -8.81 15.02
C ILE A 101 15.33 -7.48 14.32
N ASP A 102 16.35 -6.60 14.34
CA ASP A 102 16.39 -5.45 13.43
C ASP A 102 16.92 -5.92 12.07
N VAL A 103 16.35 -5.40 10.98
CA VAL A 103 16.72 -5.78 9.61
C VAL A 103 16.89 -4.56 8.71
N VAL A 104 17.87 -4.64 7.81
CA VAL A 104 17.99 -3.80 6.62
C VAL A 104 18.24 -4.72 5.42
N LYS A 105 17.35 -4.70 4.43
CA LYS A 105 17.53 -5.31 3.12
C LYS A 105 17.81 -4.21 2.10
N SER A 106 18.78 -4.42 1.23
CA SER A 106 19.09 -3.52 0.11
C SER A 106 19.46 -4.34 -1.11
N GLY A 107 18.52 -4.49 -2.04
CA GLY A 107 18.71 -5.37 -3.20
C GLY A 107 18.92 -6.83 -2.78
N ALA A 108 20.01 -7.43 -3.24
CA ALA A 108 20.37 -8.81 -2.89
C ALA A 108 20.75 -8.94 -1.40
N ASP A 109 21.43 -7.93 -0.84
CA ASP A 109 21.99 -7.98 0.51
C ASP A 109 20.92 -7.89 1.60
N THR A 110 21.13 -8.66 2.67
CA THR A 110 20.29 -8.64 3.87
C THR A 110 21.21 -8.55 5.09
N PHE A 111 21.01 -7.51 5.89
CA PHE A 111 21.71 -7.24 7.13
C PHE A 111 20.74 -7.42 8.29
N ILE A 112 21.16 -8.12 9.34
CA ILE A 112 20.37 -8.35 10.54
C ILE A 112 21.16 -8.03 11.80
N ARG A 113 20.45 -7.67 12.86
CA ARG A 113 20.97 -7.51 14.21
C ARG A 113 20.00 -8.15 15.20
N GLY A 114 20.43 -9.23 15.83
CA GLY A 114 19.69 -9.95 16.86
C GLY A 114 20.43 -9.98 18.20
N ASP A 115 19.81 -10.62 19.19
CA ASP A 115 20.48 -11.01 20.43
C ASP A 115 21.26 -12.34 20.27
N GLU A 116 22.00 -12.73 21.30
CA GLU A 116 22.79 -13.98 21.31
C GLU A 116 21.93 -15.25 21.13
N GLY A 117 20.70 -15.26 21.64
CA GLY A 117 19.78 -16.39 21.53
C GLY A 117 19.31 -16.60 20.10
N TYR A 118 18.99 -15.52 19.39
CA TYR A 118 18.67 -15.56 17.97
C TYR A 118 19.82 -16.15 17.13
N TYR A 119 21.07 -15.73 17.36
CA TYR A 119 22.22 -16.28 16.62
C TYR A 119 22.40 -17.78 16.90
N LYS A 120 22.15 -18.25 18.13
CA LYS A 120 22.12 -19.69 18.45
C LYS A 120 20.98 -20.42 17.74
N GLU A 121 19.78 -19.84 17.66
CA GLU A 121 18.62 -20.42 16.97
C GLU A 121 18.89 -20.66 15.48
N ILE A 122 19.57 -19.72 14.80
CA ILE A 122 19.91 -19.86 13.38
C ILE A 122 21.16 -20.70 13.08
N GLY A 123 21.81 -21.26 14.11
CA GLY A 123 22.94 -22.19 14.00
C GLY A 123 24.33 -21.59 14.22
N GLU A 124 24.44 -20.28 14.47
CA GLU A 124 25.72 -19.57 14.64
C GLU A 124 26.26 -19.69 16.08
N VAL A 125 26.17 -20.88 16.69
CA VAL A 125 26.35 -21.10 18.14
C VAL A 125 27.71 -20.63 18.65
N ASP A 126 28.79 -20.96 17.94
CA ASP A 126 30.17 -20.63 18.33
C ASP A 126 30.49 -19.13 18.20
N ALA A 127 29.78 -18.43 17.29
CA ALA A 127 29.94 -17.00 17.04
C ALA A 127 28.91 -16.13 17.76
N ALA A 128 27.85 -16.71 18.35
CA ALA A 128 26.67 -16.00 18.82
C ALA A 128 26.97 -14.83 19.76
N SER A 129 27.90 -15.01 20.70
CA SER A 129 28.32 -13.97 21.66
C SER A 129 29.14 -12.84 21.02
N LEU A 130 29.80 -13.11 19.89
CA LEU A 130 30.57 -12.14 19.11
C LEU A 130 29.70 -11.37 18.11
N LEU A 131 28.57 -11.96 17.70
CA LEU A 131 27.59 -11.38 16.76
C LEU A 131 26.46 -10.62 17.48
N ALA A 132 26.13 -10.99 18.71
CA ALA A 132 25.05 -10.38 19.51
C ALA A 132 25.10 -8.84 19.52
N GLY A 133 23.99 -8.20 19.16
CA GLY A 133 23.86 -6.75 19.13
C GLY A 133 24.64 -6.03 18.01
N ARG A 134 25.32 -6.75 17.11
CA ARG A 134 26.02 -6.19 15.95
C ARG A 134 25.20 -6.36 14.68
N TRP A 135 25.46 -5.51 13.69
CA TRP A 135 24.98 -5.77 12.33
C TRP A 135 25.79 -6.90 11.69
N VAL A 136 25.08 -7.81 11.04
CA VAL A 136 25.63 -8.99 10.38
C VAL A 136 25.06 -9.05 8.97
N ARG A 137 25.92 -9.02 7.95
CA ARG A 137 25.55 -9.27 6.55
C ARG A 137 25.45 -10.77 6.36
N LEU A 138 24.28 -11.22 5.91
CA LEU A 138 24.01 -12.62 5.64
C LEU A 138 24.68 -13.08 4.34
N THR A 139 25.09 -14.35 4.30
CA THR A 139 25.45 -15.02 3.05
C THR A 139 24.25 -15.05 2.08
N PRO A 140 24.46 -15.16 0.75
CA PRO A 140 23.35 -15.24 -0.21
C PRO A 140 22.32 -16.34 0.11
N ALA A 141 22.77 -17.50 0.59
CA ALA A 141 21.89 -18.62 0.98
C ALA A 141 21.06 -18.33 2.24
N GLN A 142 21.61 -17.59 3.21
CA GLN A 142 20.85 -17.10 4.36
C GLN A 142 19.90 -15.95 3.95
N ALA A 143 20.31 -15.07 3.04
CA ALA A 143 19.54 -13.93 2.57
C ALA A 143 18.30 -14.32 1.74
N ASP A 144 18.32 -15.43 1.00
CA ASP A 144 17.15 -15.93 0.24
C ASP A 144 15.93 -16.22 1.14
N LYS A 145 16.16 -16.64 2.39
CA LYS A 145 15.10 -16.83 3.40
C LYS A 145 14.28 -15.55 3.62
N TYR A 146 14.85 -14.39 3.31
CA TYR A 146 14.26 -13.06 3.49
C TYR A 146 13.79 -12.40 2.19
N ARG A 147 13.62 -13.16 1.09
CA ARG A 147 13.15 -12.63 -0.21
C ARG A 147 11.83 -11.86 -0.16
N PHE A 148 10.96 -12.18 0.80
CA PHE A 148 9.69 -11.50 1.05
C PHE A 148 9.84 -10.08 1.63
N LEU A 149 11.03 -9.69 2.13
CA LEU A 149 11.33 -8.33 2.61
C LEU A 149 11.61 -7.35 1.46
N THR A 150 10.84 -7.42 0.38
CA THR A 150 10.83 -6.47 -0.75
C THR A 150 9.38 -6.23 -1.15
N VAL A 151 9.08 -5.10 -1.82
CA VAL A 151 7.69 -4.81 -2.23
C VAL A 151 7.13 -5.93 -3.11
N GLU A 152 7.88 -6.38 -4.13
CA GLU A 152 7.45 -7.50 -4.98
C GLU A 152 7.41 -8.84 -4.23
N GLY A 153 8.38 -9.11 -3.35
CA GLY A 153 8.39 -10.34 -2.55
C GLY A 153 7.19 -10.47 -1.61
N LEU A 154 6.77 -9.35 -0.99
CA LEU A 154 5.56 -9.30 -0.19
C LEU A 154 4.31 -9.38 -1.10
N ALA A 155 4.26 -8.67 -2.23
CA ALA A 155 3.16 -8.73 -3.18
C ALA A 155 2.91 -10.17 -3.68
N LEU A 156 3.97 -10.88 -4.04
CA LEU A 156 3.90 -12.29 -4.44
C LEU A 156 3.28 -13.16 -3.33
N SER A 157 3.71 -12.98 -2.07
CA SER A 157 3.15 -13.72 -0.92
C SER A 157 1.68 -13.39 -0.61
N LEU A 158 1.16 -12.24 -1.08
CA LEU A 158 -0.23 -11.83 -0.91
C LEU A 158 -1.15 -12.30 -2.05
N THR A 159 -0.58 -12.76 -3.17
CA THR A 159 -1.33 -13.06 -4.41
C THR A 159 -2.44 -14.09 -4.19
N GLU A 160 -2.14 -15.21 -3.52
CA GLU A 160 -3.14 -16.25 -3.25
C GLU A 160 -4.31 -15.73 -2.39
N TYR A 161 -4.01 -15.01 -1.30
CA TYR A 161 -5.03 -14.43 -0.42
C TYR A 161 -5.93 -13.45 -1.17
N LEU A 162 -5.37 -12.56 -1.98
CA LEU A 162 -6.16 -11.57 -2.72
C LEU A 162 -6.95 -12.19 -3.89
N SER A 163 -6.43 -13.27 -4.51
CA SER A 163 -7.19 -14.07 -5.50
C SER A 163 -8.36 -14.86 -4.89
N SER A 164 -8.43 -15.00 -3.57
CA SER A 164 -9.53 -15.68 -2.87
C SER A 164 -10.75 -14.78 -2.61
N LEU A 165 -10.63 -13.47 -2.87
CA LEU A 165 -11.69 -12.50 -2.68
C LEU A 165 -12.90 -12.82 -3.55
N SER A 166 -14.08 -12.86 -2.95
CA SER A 166 -15.30 -13.35 -3.62
C SER A 166 -16.60 -12.79 -3.04
N GLY A 167 -16.54 -12.12 -1.88
CA GLY A 167 -17.68 -11.45 -1.25
C GLY A 167 -18.05 -10.12 -1.92
N PRO A 168 -19.19 -9.52 -1.52
CA PRO A 168 -19.64 -8.24 -2.06
C PRO A 168 -18.68 -7.10 -1.70
N VAL A 169 -18.37 -6.26 -2.67
CA VAL A 169 -17.60 -5.02 -2.45
C VAL A 169 -18.48 -4.02 -1.69
N THR A 170 -18.07 -3.66 -0.48
CA THR A 170 -18.85 -2.81 0.43
C THR A 170 -18.05 -1.55 0.77
N THR A 171 -18.60 -0.35 0.62
CA THR A 171 -17.94 0.88 1.06
C THR A 171 -17.88 0.98 2.58
N THR A 172 -16.77 1.49 3.11
CA THR A 172 -16.52 1.67 4.54
C THR A 172 -15.46 2.76 4.75
N THR A 173 -15.10 3.02 6.01
CA THR A 173 -13.85 3.70 6.35
C THR A 173 -12.89 2.75 7.06
N PHE A 174 -11.58 2.99 6.91
CA PHE A 174 -10.53 2.34 7.68
C PHE A 174 -9.44 3.37 8.01
N ALA A 175 -9.06 3.48 9.29
CA ALA A 175 -8.10 4.48 9.78
C ALA A 175 -8.38 5.92 9.26
N SER A 176 -9.66 6.32 9.28
CA SER A 176 -10.15 7.61 8.75
C SER A 176 -9.92 7.87 7.25
N ARG A 177 -9.65 6.82 6.46
CA ARG A 177 -9.62 6.86 4.99
C ARG A 177 -10.86 6.16 4.42
N ASP A 178 -11.40 6.68 3.33
CA ASP A 178 -12.45 6.01 2.56
C ASP A 178 -11.88 4.73 1.91
N ALA A 179 -12.66 3.64 2.01
CA ALA A 179 -12.21 2.31 1.62
C ALA A 179 -13.36 1.44 1.08
N VAL A 180 -13.00 0.37 0.39
CA VAL A 180 -13.85 -0.82 0.26
C VAL A 180 -13.42 -1.90 1.23
N LEU A 181 -14.37 -2.71 1.68
CA LEU A 181 -14.18 -3.99 2.34
C LEU A 181 -14.62 -5.10 1.38
N VAL A 182 -13.74 -6.08 1.15
CA VAL A 182 -14.03 -7.30 0.40
C VAL A 182 -13.60 -8.51 1.23
N LYS A 183 -14.42 -9.57 1.24
CA LYS A 183 -14.10 -10.83 1.93
C LYS A 183 -13.73 -11.92 0.93
N GLY A 184 -12.83 -12.80 1.33
CA GLY A 184 -12.45 -13.99 0.57
C GLY A 184 -12.76 -15.29 1.31
N THR A 185 -12.17 -16.38 0.83
CA THR A 185 -12.26 -17.69 1.50
C THR A 185 -11.40 -17.72 2.77
N SER A 186 -11.57 -18.77 3.59
CA SER A 186 -10.69 -19.07 4.75
C SER A 186 -10.48 -17.93 5.78
N GLY A 187 -11.39 -16.96 5.82
CA GLY A 187 -11.33 -15.80 6.74
C GLY A 187 -10.61 -14.57 6.19
N VAL A 188 -10.14 -14.57 4.93
CA VAL A 188 -9.47 -13.42 4.32
C VAL A 188 -10.41 -12.21 4.25
N THR A 189 -9.93 -11.04 4.66
CA THR A 189 -10.64 -9.76 4.47
C THR A 189 -9.66 -8.69 4.03
N LEU A 190 -9.95 -8.02 2.91
CA LEU A 190 -9.21 -6.86 2.41
C LEU A 190 -9.97 -5.57 2.72
N TYR A 191 -9.22 -4.56 3.18
CA TYR A 191 -9.59 -3.14 3.16
C TYR A 191 -8.66 -2.43 2.18
N ALA A 192 -9.20 -1.75 1.17
CA ALA A 192 -8.43 -1.06 0.13
C ALA A 192 -8.96 0.35 -0.12
N ALA A 193 -8.08 1.31 -0.43
CA ALA A 193 -8.42 2.73 -0.55
C ALA A 193 -9.31 3.03 -1.77
N THR A 194 -10.35 3.86 -1.61
CA THR A 194 -11.21 4.33 -2.72
C THR A 194 -10.79 5.67 -3.31
N THR A 195 -9.75 6.30 -2.77
CA THR A 195 -9.28 7.63 -3.18
C THR A 195 -7.78 7.61 -3.45
N GLY A 196 -7.36 8.22 -4.57
CA GLY A 196 -6.00 8.03 -5.10
C GLY A 196 -5.78 6.59 -5.57
N ASP A 197 -4.55 6.09 -5.46
CA ASP A 197 -4.24 4.72 -5.83
C ASP A 197 -4.98 3.71 -4.94
N PRO A 198 -5.49 2.58 -5.49
CA PRO A 198 -6.31 1.61 -4.77
C PRO A 198 -5.51 0.71 -3.81
N VAL A 199 -4.50 1.26 -3.13
CA VAL A 199 -3.56 0.53 -2.27
C VAL A 199 -4.25 -0.21 -1.11
N PRO A 200 -3.68 -1.35 -0.65
CA PRO A 200 -4.20 -2.03 0.52
C PRO A 200 -4.00 -1.15 1.75
N LEU A 201 -4.95 -1.23 2.68
CA LEU A 201 -4.91 -0.58 3.99
C LEU A 201 -4.79 -1.61 5.11
N ARG A 202 -5.50 -2.73 4.96
CA ARG A 202 -5.41 -3.89 5.86
C ARG A 202 -5.80 -5.17 5.13
N ILE A 203 -5.09 -6.25 5.41
CA ILE A 203 -5.42 -7.62 5.03
C ILE A 203 -5.48 -8.45 6.31
N ASP A 204 -6.65 -8.97 6.66
CA ASP A 204 -6.77 -10.07 7.62
C ASP A 204 -6.60 -11.40 6.88
N VAL A 205 -5.86 -12.35 7.45
CA VAL A 205 -5.63 -13.69 6.89
C VAL A 205 -6.18 -14.77 7.83
N VAL A 206 -5.91 -16.05 7.53
CA VAL A 206 -6.47 -17.22 8.22
C VAL A 206 -6.36 -17.10 9.75
N GLY A 207 -7.47 -17.42 10.44
CA GLY A 207 -7.56 -17.40 11.92
C GLY A 207 -8.22 -16.16 12.51
N GLY A 208 -8.66 -15.19 11.69
CA GLY A 208 -9.37 -13.99 12.14
C GLY A 208 -8.43 -12.88 12.61
N THR A 209 -8.94 -11.95 13.42
CA THR A 209 -8.31 -10.66 13.77
C THR A 209 -6.88 -10.70 14.33
N ASN A 210 -6.39 -11.87 14.72
CA ASN A 210 -5.07 -12.09 15.30
C ASN A 210 -3.96 -12.26 14.25
N SER A 211 -4.31 -12.59 13.01
CA SER A 211 -3.41 -12.66 11.86
C SER A 211 -3.77 -11.57 10.84
N ARG A 212 -2.98 -10.49 10.80
CA ARG A 212 -3.28 -9.28 10.03
C ARG A 212 -2.02 -8.60 9.51
N ILE A 213 -2.18 -7.83 8.44
CA ILE A 213 -1.17 -6.97 7.85
C ILE A 213 -1.83 -5.61 7.62
N GLU A 214 -1.23 -4.53 8.09
CA GLU A 214 -1.70 -3.15 7.96
C GLU A 214 -0.66 -2.31 7.23
N PHE A 215 -1.16 -1.43 6.36
CA PHE A 215 -0.35 -0.65 5.44
C PHE A 215 -0.64 0.84 5.65
N SER A 216 0.42 1.62 5.84
CA SER A 216 0.35 3.02 6.24
C SER A 216 1.53 3.81 5.68
N GLU A 217 1.56 5.13 5.92
CA GLU A 217 2.69 6.00 5.58
C GLU A 217 3.09 6.00 4.08
N TYR A 218 2.19 5.58 3.18
CA TYR A 218 2.39 5.58 1.72
C TYR A 218 2.94 6.93 1.21
N GLY A 219 4.04 6.89 0.46
CA GLY A 219 4.73 8.08 -0.05
C GLY A 219 5.55 8.87 0.98
N SER A 220 5.50 8.50 2.26
CA SER A 220 6.19 9.18 3.38
C SER A 220 7.08 8.28 4.25
N ALA A 221 7.03 6.96 4.07
CA ALA A 221 7.81 6.00 4.83
C ALA A 221 9.30 6.02 4.42
N THR A 222 10.19 6.16 5.39
CA THR A 222 11.65 6.21 5.16
C THR A 222 12.33 4.90 5.59
N THR A 223 13.24 4.41 4.76
CA THR A 223 14.10 3.26 5.09
C THR A 223 15.39 3.71 5.79
N ALA A 224 15.89 2.90 6.72
CA ALA A 224 17.20 3.08 7.31
C ALA A 224 18.33 2.82 6.29
N ALA A 225 19.47 3.47 6.49
CA ALA A 225 20.67 3.22 5.70
C ALA A 225 21.26 1.83 5.97
N VAL A 226 21.99 1.30 4.99
CA VAL A 226 22.81 0.08 5.16
C VAL A 226 23.86 0.33 6.26
N PRO A 227 24.07 -0.61 7.20
CA PRO A 227 25.10 -0.49 8.22
C PRO A 227 26.51 -0.62 7.63
N ASN A 228 27.39 0.34 7.97
CA ASN A 228 28.76 0.41 7.46
C ASN A 228 29.75 -0.48 8.23
N ASP A 229 29.36 -0.97 9.40
CA ASP A 229 30.18 -1.70 10.38
C ASP A 229 29.77 -3.19 10.50
N ALA A 230 29.02 -3.69 9.51
CA ALA A 230 28.49 -5.04 9.53
C ALA A 230 29.57 -6.12 9.44
N VAL A 231 29.42 -7.18 10.24
CA VAL A 231 30.21 -8.41 10.13
C VAL A 231 29.73 -9.17 8.89
N ASP A 232 30.62 -9.47 7.94
CA ASP A 232 30.26 -10.20 6.73
C ASP A 232 30.45 -11.71 6.92
N LEU A 233 29.35 -12.47 6.99
CA LEU A 233 29.43 -13.93 7.14
C LEU A 233 30.05 -14.62 5.92
N ALA A 234 29.97 -14.02 4.74
CA ALA A 234 30.62 -14.55 3.53
C ALA A 234 32.15 -14.40 3.55
N SER A 235 32.73 -13.71 4.55
CA SER A 235 34.18 -13.62 4.73
C SER A 235 34.79 -14.77 5.54
N PHE A 236 33.98 -15.68 6.07
CA PHE A 236 34.41 -16.80 6.94
C PHE A 236 34.20 -18.19 6.30
N GLY A 237 33.79 -18.27 5.03
CA GLY A 237 33.47 -19.53 4.32
C GLY A 237 34.18 -19.66 2.97
#